data_AF-A0A1Q7LRG9-F1
#
_entry.id   AF-A0A1Q7LRG9-F1
#
_cell.length_a   1.000
_cell.length_b   1.000
_cell.length_c   1.000
_cell.angle_alpha   90.00
_cell.angle_beta   90.00
_cell.angle_gamma   90.00
#
_symmetry.space_group_name_H-M   'P 1'
#
loop_
_entity.id
_entity.type
_entity.pdbx_description
1 polymer ?
#
loop_
_entity_poly.entity_id
_entity_poly.type
_entity_poly.pdbx_seq_one_letter_code
_entity_poly.pdbx_strand_id
1 'polypeptide(L)'
;MVVESEMTRLQRFGDSLRGEDKEIFADLLRQCKLYASAASALASTNKEFPLLFSMLFSQHRRITMLEKQLTLNSSIEPAPAKTKEYNPYAEYVK
;
A
#
# COMPACT_ATOMS: atom_id res chain seq x y z
N MET A 1 -8.22 13.45 -17.83
CA MET A 1 -8.12 13.83 -16.40
C MET A 1 -6.67 13.78 -15.97
N VAL A 2 -6.27 14.63 -15.01
CA VAL A 2 -4.89 14.68 -14.47
C VAL A 2 -4.41 13.30 -13.99
N VAL A 3 -5.29 12.51 -13.39
CA VAL A 3 -4.99 11.15 -12.92
C VAL A 3 -4.52 10.24 -14.07
N GLU A 4 -5.23 10.20 -15.20
CA GLU A 4 -4.89 9.31 -16.33
C GLU A 4 -3.55 9.68 -16.99
N SER A 5 -3.22 10.98 -17.07
CA SER A 5 -1.91 11.41 -17.60
C SER A 5 -0.76 11.01 -16.68
N GLU A 6 -0.96 11.13 -15.37
CA GLU A 6 0.04 10.75 -14.37
C GLU A 6 0.20 9.23 -14.27
N MET A 7 -0.89 8.46 -14.39
CA MET A 7 -0.83 6.99 -14.48
C MET A 7 -0.05 6.53 -15.72
N THR A 8 -0.25 7.19 -16.86
CA THR A 8 0.52 6.90 -18.08
C THR A 8 2.00 7.20 -17.90
N ARG A 9 2.35 8.28 -17.19
CA ARG A 9 3.73 8.62 -16.85
C ARG A 9 4.37 7.55 -15.96
N LEU A 10 3.65 7.09 -14.93
CA LEU A 10 4.10 6.03 -14.03
C LEU A 10 4.21 4.67 -14.72
N GLN A 11 3.36 4.38 -15.70
CA GLN A 11 3.45 3.14 -16.49
C GLN A 11 4.81 3.00 -17.18
N ARG A 12 5.43 4.11 -17.64
CA ARG A 12 6.77 4.10 -18.23
C ARG A 12 7.85 3.64 -17.24
N PHE A 13 7.70 3.96 -15.96
CA PHE A 13 8.56 3.41 -14.92
C PHE A 13 8.35 1.90 -14.80
N GLY A 14 7.09 1.44 -14.77
CA GLY A 14 6.76 0.02 -14.78
C GLY A 14 7.33 -0.75 -15.98
N ASP A 15 7.36 -0.13 -17.16
CA ASP A 15 7.92 -0.73 -18.37
C ASP A 15 9.44 -0.90 -18.30
N SER A 16 10.13 -0.13 -17.44
CA SER A 16 11.56 -0.29 -17.18
C SER A 16 11.89 -1.43 -16.21
N LEU A 17 10.90 -1.91 -15.45
CA LEU A 17 11.03 -3.05 -14.54
C LEU A 17 10.98 -4.37 -15.31
N ARG A 18 11.52 -5.43 -14.72
CA ARG A 18 11.57 -6.77 -15.32
C ARG A 18 11.08 -7.82 -14.33
N GLY A 19 10.61 -8.95 -14.86
CA GLY A 19 10.17 -10.08 -14.05
C GLY A 19 9.08 -9.69 -13.05
N GLU A 20 9.23 -10.18 -11.82
CA GLU A 20 8.27 -10.01 -10.73
C GLU A 20 8.03 -8.53 -10.37
N ASP A 21 9.07 -7.68 -10.40
CA ASP A 21 8.94 -6.26 -10.07
C ASP A 21 7.95 -5.53 -11.00
N LYS A 22 7.92 -5.92 -12.28
CA LYS A 22 6.97 -5.36 -13.25
C LYS A 22 5.53 -5.76 -12.90
N GLU A 23 5.32 -7.00 -12.49
CA GLU A 23 4.00 -7.51 -12.10
C GLU A 23 3.52 -6.86 -10.80
N ILE A 24 4.41 -6.74 -9.81
CA ILE A 24 4.13 -6.05 -8.53
C ILE A 24 3.74 -4.60 -8.79
N PHE A 25 4.50 -3.89 -9.64
CA PHE A 25 4.21 -2.48 -9.92
C PHE A 25 2.91 -2.31 -10.71
N ALA A 26 2.59 -3.21 -11.64
CA ALA A 26 1.31 -3.19 -12.34
C ALA A 26 0.13 -3.38 -11.37
N ASP A 27 0.25 -4.27 -10.38
CA ASP A 27 -0.76 -4.44 -9.34
C ASP A 27 -0.89 -3.18 -8.46
N LEU A 28 0.23 -2.53 -8.10
CA LEU A 28 0.24 -1.27 -7.38
C LEU A 28 -0.53 -0.17 -8.15
N LEU A 29 -0.27 0.00 -9.45
CA LEU A 29 -0.97 1.00 -10.27
C LEU A 29 -2.47 0.72 -10.37
N ARG A 30 -2.86 -0.55 -10.54
CA ARG A 30 -4.27 -0.96 -10.57
C ARG A 30 -4.99 -0.60 -9.28
N GLN A 31 -4.36 -0.86 -8.14
CA GLN A 31 -4.90 -0.53 -6.83
C GLN A 31 -4.97 0.99 -6.59
N CYS A 32 -3.95 1.74 -7.01
CA CYS A 32 -3.95 3.20 -6.95
C CYS A 32 -5.15 3.81 -7.69
N LYS A 33 -5.48 3.29 -8.89
CA LYS A 33 -6.64 3.76 -9.67
C LYS A 33 -7.97 3.68 -8.92
N LEU A 34 -8.14 2.66 -8.07
CA LEU A 34 -9.37 2.49 -7.27
C LEU A 34 -9.59 3.65 -6.29
N TYR A 35 -8.50 4.18 -5.72
CA TYR A 35 -8.56 5.25 -4.71
C TYR A 35 -8.28 6.64 -5.28
N ALA A 36 -7.78 6.73 -6.52
CA ALA A 36 -7.44 7.99 -7.16
C ALA A 36 -8.62 8.97 -7.23
N SER A 37 -9.85 8.48 -7.44
CA SER A 37 -11.04 9.35 -7.41
C SER A 37 -11.32 9.91 -6.02
N ALA A 38 -11.19 9.09 -4.97
CA ALA A 38 -11.36 9.55 -3.59
C ALA A 38 -10.25 10.53 -3.18
N ALA A 39 -9.01 10.24 -3.56
CA ALA A 39 -7.88 11.11 -3.30
C ALA A 39 -7.93 12.41 -4.12
N SER A 40 -8.63 12.45 -5.26
CA SER A 40 -8.81 13.69 -6.02
C SER A 40 -9.66 14.75 -5.28
N ALA A 41 -10.39 14.35 -4.23
CA ALA A 41 -11.04 15.27 -3.31
C ALA A 41 -10.05 16.00 -2.38
N LEU A 42 -8.80 15.51 -2.26
CA LEU A 42 -7.73 16.24 -1.62
C LEU A 42 -7.41 17.42 -2.52
N ALA A 43 -7.85 18.62 -2.13
CA ALA A 43 -7.61 19.89 -2.83
C ALA A 43 -6.12 20.27 -2.81
N SER A 44 -5.28 19.45 -3.43
CA SER A 44 -3.84 19.59 -3.48
C SER A 44 -3.43 20.26 -4.78
N THR A 45 -2.53 21.24 -4.67
CA THR A 45 -1.85 21.85 -5.81
C THR A 45 -0.89 20.88 -6.49
N ASN A 46 -0.40 19.87 -5.76
CA ASN A 46 0.50 18.85 -6.25
C ASN A 46 -0.28 17.65 -6.80
N LYS A 47 -0.30 17.53 -8.12
CA LYS A 47 -1.04 16.49 -8.87
C LYS A 47 -0.60 15.06 -8.54
N GLU A 48 0.64 14.88 -8.09
CA GLU A 48 1.22 13.60 -7.69
C GLU A 48 0.74 13.15 -6.31
N PHE A 49 0.38 14.11 -5.44
CA PHE A 49 0.06 13.81 -4.05
C PHE A 49 -1.17 12.92 -3.88
N PRO A 50 -2.31 13.14 -4.59
CA PRO A 50 -3.43 12.21 -4.57
C PRO A 50 -3.07 10.77 -4.98
N LEU A 51 -2.15 10.61 -5.94
CA LEU A 51 -1.73 9.29 -6.41
C LEU A 51 -0.83 8.59 -5.39
N LEU A 52 0.14 9.31 -4.83
CA LEU A 52 1.00 8.78 -3.76
C LEU A 52 0.18 8.40 -2.53
N PHE A 53 -0.79 9.24 -2.15
CA PHE A 53 -1.72 8.95 -1.06
C PHE A 53 -2.55 7.68 -1.34
N SER A 54 -3.06 7.53 -2.57
CA SER A 54 -3.82 6.36 -3.00
C SER A 54 -2.98 5.07 -2.94
N MET A 55 -1.71 5.14 -3.37
CA MET A 55 -0.78 4.01 -3.28
C MET A 55 -0.52 3.61 -1.83
N LEU A 56 -0.17 4.59 -0.98
CA LEU A 56 0.09 4.36 0.44
C LEU A 56 -1.12 3.77 1.16
N PHE A 57 -2.31 4.33 0.92
CA PHE A 57 -3.55 3.83 1.51
C PHE A 57 -3.84 2.39 1.09
N SER A 58 -3.64 2.05 -0.19
CA SER A 58 -3.87 0.69 -0.66
C SER A 58 -2.92 -0.31 -0.01
N GLN A 59 -1.65 0.07 0.15
CA GLN A 59 -0.65 -0.75 0.85
C GLN A 59 -1.03 -0.95 2.31
N HIS A 60 -1.39 0.13 3.02
CA HIS A 60 -1.82 0.05 4.41
C HIS A 60 -3.02 -0.88 4.58
N ARG A 61 -4.04 -0.76 3.70
CA ARG A 61 -5.20 -1.66 3.70
C ARG A 61 -4.81 -3.13 3.50
N ARG A 62 -3.90 -3.41 2.56
CA ARG A 62 -3.44 -4.79 2.28
C ARG A 62 -2.70 -5.37 3.48
N ILE A 63 -1.81 -4.59 4.10
CA ILE A 63 -1.08 -4.99 5.31
C ILE A 63 -2.08 -5.30 6.44
N THR A 64 -3.01 -4.39 6.74
CA THR A 64 -4.03 -4.60 7.78
C THR A 64 -4.89 -5.84 7.51
N MET A 65 -5.21 -6.14 6.25
CA MET A 65 -5.95 -7.35 5.89
C MET A 65 -5.13 -8.62 6.14
N LEU A 66 -3.85 -8.62 5.78
CA LEU A 66 -2.95 -9.74 6.01
C LEU A 66 -2.71 -9.97 7.51
N GLU A 67 -2.49 -8.92 8.29
CA GLU A 67 -2.34 -8.99 9.76
C GLU A 67 -3.58 -9.61 10.43
N LYS A 68 -4.78 -9.23 9.97
CA LYS A 68 -6.03 -9.83 10.45
C LYS A 68 -6.13 -11.32 10.10
N GLN A 69 -5.73 -11.71 8.89
CA GLN A 69 -5.72 -13.11 8.48
C GLN A 69 -4.71 -13.93 9.27
N LEU A 70 -3.51 -13.38 9.54
CA LEU A 70 -2.51 -14.05 10.37
C LEU A 70 -3.03 -14.28 11.78
N THR A 71 -3.63 -13.28 12.41
CA THR A 71 -4.24 -13.40 13.75
C THR A 71 -5.36 -14.45 13.78
N LEU A 72 -6.18 -14.51 12.72
CA LEU A 72 -7.26 -15.50 12.61
C LEU A 72 -6.69 -16.92 12.44
N ASN A 73 -5.71 -17.10 11.58
CA ASN A 73 -5.11 -18.40 11.29
C ASN A 73 -4.20 -18.91 12.43
N SER A 74 -3.56 -18.00 13.18
CA SER A 74 -2.79 -18.35 14.39
C SER A 74 -3.66 -18.79 15.55
N SER A 75 -4.98 -18.57 15.49
CA SER A 75 -5.94 -19.07 16.49
C SER A 75 -6.25 -20.57 16.33
N ILE A 76 -5.62 -21.25 15.37
CA ILE A 76 -5.72 -22.71 15.15
C ILE A 76 -4.57 -23.47 15.82
N GLU A 77 -3.49 -22.79 16.23
CA GLU A 77 -2.47 -23.36 17.14
C GLU A 77 -2.77 -22.92 18.59
N PRO A 78 -2.64 -23.81 19.60
CA PRO A 78 -2.77 -23.39 21.00
C PRO A 78 -1.72 -22.31 21.28
N ALA A 79 -2.21 -21.09 21.57
CA ALA A 79 -1.38 -19.90 21.69
C ALA A 79 -0.20 -20.13 22.65
N PRO A 80 1.07 -19.94 22.22
CA PRO A 80 2.16 -19.80 23.17
C PRO A 80 1.90 -18.57 24.05
N ALA A 81 2.14 -18.74 25.35
CA ALA A 81 1.85 -17.74 26.39
C ALA A 81 2.29 -16.33 25.95
N LYS A 82 1.42 -15.34 26.16
CA LYS A 82 1.63 -13.92 25.81
C LYS A 82 2.99 -13.40 26.30
N THR A 83 4.02 -13.54 25.47
CA THR A 83 5.28 -12.82 25.62
C THR A 83 5.12 -11.46 24.98
N LYS A 84 5.44 -10.42 25.76
CA LYS A 84 5.49 -8.98 25.44
C LYS A 84 5.28 -8.65 23.96
N GLU A 85 4.21 -7.89 23.71
CA GLU A 85 3.84 -7.32 22.42
C GLU A 85 5.07 -6.72 21.72
N TYR A 86 5.44 -7.29 20.56
CA TYR A 86 6.58 -6.83 19.77
C TYR A 86 6.25 -5.45 19.20
N ASN A 87 6.90 -4.42 19.71
CA ASN A 87 6.86 -3.08 19.15
C ASN A 87 8.15 -2.84 18.34
N PRO A 88 8.10 -2.92 17.00
CA PRO A 88 9.26 -2.67 16.14
C PRO A 88 9.79 -1.23 16.22
N TYR A 89 9.05 -0.32 16.86
CA TYR A 89 9.42 1.10 16.97
C TYR A 89 9.94 1.51 18.35
N ALA A 90 10.09 0.57 19.29
CA ALA A 90 10.53 0.87 20.66
C ALA A 90 11.94 1.50 20.71
N GLU A 91 12.80 1.21 19.73
CA GLU A 91 14.16 1.73 19.64
C GLU A 91 14.25 3.18 19.10
N TYR A 92 13.16 3.70 18.54
CA TYR A 92 13.12 5.05 17.95
C TYR A 92 12.48 6.11 18.87
N VAL A 93 11.99 5.71 20.05
CA VAL A 93 11.47 6.65 21.05
C VAL A 93 12.61 7.03 22.00
N LYS A 94 13.28 8.15 21.69
CA LYS A 94 14.21 8.82 22.60
C LYS A 94 13.62 10.15 23.06
#